data_AF-A0A1A8MY63-F1
#
_entry.id   AF-A0A1A8MY63-F1
#
_cell.length_a   1.000
_cell.length_b   1.000
_cell.length_c   1.000
_cell.angle_alpha   90.00
_cell.angle_beta   90.00
_cell.angle_gamma   90.00
#
_symmetry.space_group_name_H-M   'P 1'
#
loop_
_entity.id
_entity.type
_entity.pdbx_description
1 polymer ?
#
loop_
_entity_poly.entity_id
_entity_poly.type
_entity_poly.pdbx_seq_one_letter_code
_entity_poly.pdbx_strand_id
1 'polypeptide(L)'
;VRCGIHRTVHAGEVGPPSVVREAVDVLKAERIGHGYRTLEDQEMYKRLLDQNMHFEVCPISSKFTGACDSNFSQHPLITFMKSKANYSLNTDDPLIFNSTLHLDYSTAHKYMGFTEEEFKRLNIKSAESSFLPETEKSELLSRLYEAYGMEQSTAF
;
A
#
# COMPACT_ATOMS: atom_id res chain seq x y z
N VAL A 1 22.76 2.16 3.61
CA VAL A 1 22.23 3.54 3.65
C VAL A 1 23.19 4.37 4.50
N ARG A 2 23.57 5.59 4.09
CA ARG A 2 24.63 6.37 4.78
C ARG A 2 24.09 7.43 5.75
N CYS A 3 23.05 8.17 5.37
CA CYS A 3 22.55 9.32 6.13
C CYS A 3 21.20 9.07 6.83
N GLY A 4 20.72 7.83 6.90
CA GLY A 4 19.45 7.50 7.57
C GLY A 4 18.18 8.07 6.93
N ILE A 5 18.23 8.67 5.74
CA ILE A 5 17.07 9.24 5.05
C ILE A 5 16.22 8.13 4.43
N HIS A 6 14.93 8.10 4.77
CA HIS A 6 13.98 7.11 4.27
C HIS A 6 13.75 7.18 2.75
N ARG A 7 13.35 6.05 2.14
CA ARG A 7 13.32 5.86 0.68
C ARG A 7 12.04 5.18 0.22
N THR A 8 11.22 5.91 -0.54
CA THR A 8 10.19 5.33 -1.41
C THR A 8 10.58 5.57 -2.87
N VAL A 9 10.17 4.69 -3.77
CA VAL A 9 10.46 4.78 -5.21
C VAL A 9 9.21 4.38 -6.00
N HIS A 10 8.81 5.19 -6.98
CA HIS A 10 7.80 4.79 -7.96
C HIS A 10 8.39 3.70 -8.87
N ALA A 11 7.80 2.51 -8.82
CA ALA A 11 8.23 1.39 -9.64
C ALA A 11 7.08 0.40 -9.82
N GLY A 12 7.04 -0.26 -10.98
CA GLY A 12 6.01 -1.27 -11.23
C GLY A 12 4.60 -0.69 -11.38
N GLU A 13 4.44 0.62 -11.58
CA GLU A 13 3.19 1.22 -12.04
C GLU A 13 2.97 0.84 -13.51
N VAL A 14 3.75 1.46 -14.41
CA VAL A 14 3.77 1.17 -15.85
C VAL A 14 5.00 0.36 -16.26
N GLY A 15 6.09 0.48 -15.52
CA GLY A 15 7.36 -0.20 -15.79
C GLY A 15 7.34 -1.70 -15.42
N PRO A 16 8.17 -2.54 -16.07
CA PRO A 16 8.22 -3.98 -15.80
C PRO A 16 8.76 -4.31 -14.39
N PRO A 17 8.62 -5.57 -13.92
CA PRO A 17 9.17 -6.03 -12.64
C PRO A 17 10.65 -5.71 -12.41
N SER A 18 11.46 -5.65 -13.48
CA SER A 18 12.88 -5.30 -13.38
C SER A 18 13.11 -3.91 -12.80
N VAL A 19 12.20 -2.95 -13.03
CA VAL A 19 12.27 -1.61 -12.44
C VAL A 19 12.01 -1.65 -10.93
N VAL A 20 11.08 -2.51 -10.49
CA VAL A 20 10.88 -2.76 -9.05
C VAL A 20 12.14 -3.40 -8.46
N ARG A 21 12.79 -4.31 -9.20
CA ARG A 21 14.01 -4.98 -8.74
C ARG A 21 15.14 -3.98 -8.56
N GLU A 22 15.31 -3.04 -9.49
CA GLU A 22 16.26 -1.94 -9.35
C GLU A 22 15.92 -1.04 -8.16
N ALA A 23 14.66 -0.68 -7.97
CA ALA A 23 14.22 0.11 -6.82
C ALA A 23 14.60 -0.55 -5.48
N VAL A 24 14.39 -1.87 -5.35
CA VAL A 24 14.69 -2.61 -4.12
C VAL A 24 16.18 -2.92 -3.99
N ASP A 25 16.78 -3.51 -5.01
CA ASP A 25 18.12 -4.09 -4.92
C ASP A 25 19.22 -3.05 -5.12
N VAL A 26 18.97 -2.01 -5.91
CA VAL A 26 19.95 -0.93 -6.18
C VAL A 26 19.67 0.29 -5.31
N LEU A 27 18.46 0.85 -5.39
CA LEU A 27 18.11 2.08 -4.67
C LEU A 27 17.79 1.85 -3.18
N LYS A 28 17.66 0.59 -2.76
CA LYS A 28 17.36 0.19 -1.37
C LYS A 28 16.06 0.81 -0.85
N ALA A 29 15.04 0.86 -1.71
CA ALA A 29 13.71 1.33 -1.36
C ALA A 29 13.14 0.55 -0.16
N GLU A 30 12.48 1.27 0.74
CA GLU A 30 11.75 0.72 1.89
C GLU A 30 10.27 0.54 1.59
N ARG A 31 9.76 1.29 0.61
CA ARG A 31 8.39 1.23 0.09
C ARG A 31 8.41 1.39 -1.42
N ILE A 32 7.41 0.83 -2.09
CA ILE A 32 7.22 0.94 -3.53
C ILE A 32 5.95 1.72 -3.82
N GLY A 33 6.10 2.84 -4.53
CA GLY A 33 5.00 3.56 -5.16
C GLY A 33 4.36 2.67 -6.22
N HIS A 34 3.06 2.38 -6.09
CA HIS A 34 2.28 1.47 -6.92
C HIS A 34 2.67 -0.01 -6.79
N GLY A 35 3.70 -0.46 -7.53
CA GLY A 35 4.17 -1.84 -7.51
C GLY A 35 3.27 -2.90 -8.13
N TYR A 36 2.24 -2.52 -8.90
CA TYR A 36 1.27 -3.43 -9.51
C TYR A 36 1.90 -4.56 -10.32
N ARG A 37 2.85 -4.20 -11.19
CA ARG A 37 3.52 -5.12 -12.10
C ARG A 37 4.51 -6.05 -11.41
N THR A 38 4.77 -5.87 -10.11
CA THR A 38 5.53 -6.86 -9.31
C THR A 38 4.93 -8.26 -9.42
N LEU A 39 3.60 -8.36 -9.56
CA LEU A 39 2.89 -9.63 -9.71
C LEU A 39 3.24 -10.40 -11.00
N GLU A 40 3.89 -9.79 -11.98
CA GLU A 40 4.35 -10.49 -13.18
C GLU A 40 5.60 -11.34 -12.92
N ASP A 41 6.32 -11.08 -11.82
CA ASP A 41 7.46 -11.87 -11.34
C ASP A 41 7.11 -12.49 -9.97
N GLN A 42 6.63 -13.73 -9.98
CA GLN A 42 6.12 -14.41 -8.79
C GLN A 42 7.21 -14.68 -7.74
N GLU A 43 8.44 -14.95 -8.16
CA GLU A 43 9.57 -15.16 -7.24
C GLU A 43 9.89 -13.85 -6.51
N MET A 44 9.95 -12.75 -7.28
CA MET A 44 10.18 -11.43 -6.71
C MET A 44 9.03 -11.00 -5.80
N TYR A 45 7.78 -11.19 -6.20
CA TYR A 45 6.63 -10.85 -5.37
C TYR A 45 6.67 -11.60 -4.04
N LYS A 46 6.94 -12.91 -4.07
CA LYS A 46 7.10 -13.72 -2.85
C LYS A 46 8.23 -13.18 -1.96
N ARG A 47 9.39 -12.87 -2.54
CA ARG A 47 10.51 -12.27 -1.80
C ARG A 47 10.12 -10.96 -1.11
N LEU A 48 9.39 -10.10 -1.79
CA LEU A 48 8.94 -8.81 -1.22
C LEU A 48 7.87 -8.99 -0.15
N LEU A 49 7.00 -9.98 -0.31
CA LEU A 49 6.03 -10.35 0.73
C LEU A 49 6.73 -10.84 2.00
N ASP A 50 7.72 -11.72 1.88
CA ASP A 50 8.51 -12.24 3.01
C ASP A 50 9.30 -11.12 3.72
N GLN A 51 9.71 -10.09 2.96
CA GLN A 51 10.38 -8.89 3.48
C GLN A 51 9.41 -7.84 4.05
N ASN A 52 8.10 -8.10 4.03
CA ASN A 52 7.05 -7.18 4.45
C ASN A 52 7.13 -5.81 3.72
N MET A 53 7.51 -5.82 2.43
CA MET A 53 7.58 -4.63 1.58
C MET A 53 6.23 -3.91 1.53
N HIS A 54 6.23 -2.60 1.75
CA HIS A 54 5.02 -1.78 1.67
C HIS A 54 4.76 -1.29 0.25
N PHE A 55 3.56 -1.53 -0.27
CA PHE A 55 3.09 -1.01 -1.56
C PHE A 55 2.12 0.15 -1.37
N GLU A 56 2.42 1.31 -1.96
CA GLU A 56 1.60 2.51 -1.91
C GLU A 56 0.60 2.46 -3.08
N VAL A 57 -0.61 1.94 -2.85
CA VAL A 57 -1.57 1.62 -3.93
C VAL A 57 -2.54 2.78 -4.16
N CYS A 58 -2.78 3.10 -5.44
CA CYS A 58 -3.63 4.21 -5.88
C CYS A 58 -4.66 3.72 -6.93
N PRO A 59 -5.79 3.10 -6.51
CA PRO A 59 -6.74 2.48 -7.44
C PRO A 59 -7.29 3.44 -8.51
N ILE A 60 -7.74 4.64 -8.13
CA ILE A 60 -8.31 5.59 -9.08
C ILE A 60 -7.23 6.11 -10.05
N SER A 61 -6.06 6.48 -9.52
CA SER A 61 -4.91 6.91 -10.34
C SER A 61 -4.56 5.85 -11.38
N SER A 62 -4.37 4.59 -10.96
CA SER A 62 -3.92 3.51 -11.84
C SER A 62 -4.86 3.24 -13.03
N LYS A 63 -6.16 3.50 -12.86
CA LYS A 63 -7.13 3.45 -13.96
C LYS A 63 -6.93 4.61 -14.95
N PHE A 64 -6.72 5.82 -14.46
CA PHE A 64 -6.57 7.01 -15.31
C PHE A 64 -5.21 7.07 -16.02
N THR A 65 -4.14 6.57 -15.40
CA THR A 65 -2.81 6.48 -16.02
C THR A 65 -2.69 5.30 -16.99
N GLY A 66 -3.66 4.38 -16.98
CA GLY A 66 -3.64 3.15 -17.79
C GLY A 66 -2.68 2.08 -17.24
N ALA A 67 -2.18 2.26 -16.02
CA ALA A 67 -1.34 1.28 -15.33
C ALA A 67 -2.10 -0.01 -14.99
N CYS A 68 -3.40 0.11 -14.71
CA CYS A 68 -4.30 -1.01 -14.42
C CYS A 68 -5.52 -1.00 -15.35
N ASP A 69 -6.16 -2.16 -15.50
CA ASP A 69 -7.41 -2.29 -16.26
C ASP A 69 -8.52 -1.39 -15.68
N SER A 70 -9.32 -0.80 -16.56
CA SER A 70 -10.48 0.03 -16.19
C SER A 70 -11.55 -0.73 -15.38
N ASN A 71 -11.56 -2.06 -15.47
CA ASN A 71 -12.35 -2.97 -14.67
C ASN A 71 -11.66 -3.26 -13.33
N PHE A 72 -12.10 -2.57 -12.29
CA PHE A 72 -11.58 -2.69 -10.93
C PHE A 72 -11.65 -4.12 -10.35
N SER A 73 -12.53 -4.99 -10.84
CA SER A 73 -12.58 -6.38 -10.39
C SER A 73 -11.40 -7.24 -10.87
N GLN A 74 -10.52 -6.70 -11.74
CA GLN A 74 -9.26 -7.31 -12.14
C GLN A 74 -8.03 -6.62 -11.54
N HIS A 75 -8.24 -5.67 -10.61
CA HIS A 75 -7.15 -4.85 -10.11
C HIS A 75 -6.14 -5.66 -9.27
N PRO A 76 -4.82 -5.49 -9.46
CA PRO A 76 -3.74 -6.15 -8.70
C PRO A 76 -3.87 -6.09 -7.17
N LEU A 77 -4.48 -5.02 -6.66
CA LEU A 77 -4.80 -4.85 -5.24
C LEU A 77 -5.59 -6.02 -4.64
N ILE A 78 -6.44 -6.70 -5.42
CA ILE A 78 -7.17 -7.89 -4.97
C ILE A 78 -6.19 -9.00 -4.57
N THR A 79 -5.11 -9.19 -5.32
CA THR A 79 -4.06 -10.16 -5.01
C THR A 79 -3.29 -9.77 -3.76
N PHE A 80 -2.95 -8.48 -3.61
CA PHE A 80 -2.30 -7.96 -2.40
C PHE A 80 -3.17 -8.19 -1.16
N MET A 81 -4.47 -7.91 -1.25
CA MET A 81 -5.44 -8.19 -0.19
C MET A 81 -5.49 -9.67 0.19
N LYS A 82 -5.66 -10.57 -0.81
CA LYS A 82 -5.79 -12.01 -0.59
C LYS A 82 -4.53 -12.64 0.02
N SER A 83 -3.35 -12.14 -0.36
CA SER A 83 -2.07 -12.59 0.19
C SER A 83 -1.66 -11.85 1.47
N LYS A 84 -2.52 -10.98 2.00
CA LYS A 84 -2.27 -10.18 3.21
C LYS A 84 -0.98 -9.37 3.15
N ALA A 85 -0.65 -8.87 1.96
CA ALA A 85 0.48 -7.99 1.74
C ALA A 85 0.38 -6.70 2.57
N ASN A 86 1.52 -6.05 2.75
CA ASN A 86 1.63 -4.75 3.39
C ASN A 86 1.39 -3.66 2.34
N TYR A 87 0.28 -2.92 2.46
CA TYR A 87 -0.06 -1.85 1.52
C TYR A 87 -0.94 -0.78 2.16
N SER A 88 -1.04 0.36 1.48
CA SER A 88 -1.93 1.48 1.81
C SER A 88 -2.83 1.83 0.61
N LEU A 89 -3.91 2.59 0.85
CA LEU A 89 -4.74 3.21 -0.18
C LEU A 89 -4.50 4.71 -0.21
N ASN A 90 -4.23 5.25 -1.40
CA ASN A 90 -3.79 6.63 -1.60
C ASN A 90 -4.47 7.24 -2.83
N THR A 91 -4.59 8.57 -2.85
CA THR A 91 -5.24 9.32 -3.95
C THR A 91 -4.32 9.62 -5.12
N ASP A 92 -3.02 9.67 -4.87
CA ASP A 92 -2.00 10.14 -5.82
C ASP A 92 -2.19 11.63 -6.16
N ASP A 93 -2.73 11.96 -7.33
CA ASP A 93 -3.01 13.32 -7.80
C ASP A 93 -4.52 13.67 -7.77
N PRO A 94 -5.12 13.94 -6.59
CA PRO A 94 -6.57 14.10 -6.46
C PRO A 94 -7.15 15.24 -7.31
N LEU A 95 -6.35 16.29 -7.58
CA LEU A 95 -6.75 17.38 -8.46
C LEU A 95 -6.91 16.93 -9.92
N ILE A 96 -5.94 16.15 -10.42
CA ILE A 96 -5.91 15.70 -11.81
C ILE A 96 -6.99 14.64 -12.05
N PHE A 97 -7.15 13.71 -11.11
CA PHE A 97 -8.12 12.62 -11.22
C PHE A 97 -9.53 13.01 -10.75
N ASN A 98 -9.72 14.24 -10.29
CA ASN A 98 -10.96 14.72 -9.67
C ASN A 98 -11.49 13.72 -8.63
N SER A 99 -10.59 13.29 -7.74
CA SER A 99 -10.82 12.20 -6.80
C SER A 99 -10.66 12.64 -5.35
N THR A 100 -11.11 11.79 -4.45
CA THR A 100 -10.89 11.91 -3.01
C THR A 100 -10.54 10.53 -2.46
N LEU A 101 -9.97 10.47 -1.26
CA LEU A 101 -9.68 9.19 -0.63
C LEU A 101 -10.95 8.33 -0.48
N HIS A 102 -12.11 8.95 -0.25
CA HIS A 102 -13.38 8.24 -0.21
C HIS A 102 -13.71 7.53 -1.53
N LEU A 103 -13.30 8.09 -2.68
CA LEU A 103 -13.53 7.45 -3.98
C LEU A 103 -12.69 6.17 -4.13
N ASP A 104 -11.43 6.17 -3.71
CA ASP A 104 -10.58 4.96 -3.69
C ASP A 104 -11.16 3.89 -2.76
N TYR A 105 -11.58 4.27 -1.54
CA TYR A 105 -12.20 3.35 -0.57
C TYR A 105 -13.51 2.77 -1.07
N SER A 106 -14.43 3.61 -1.56
CA SER A 106 -15.73 3.15 -2.08
C SER A 106 -15.57 2.26 -3.31
N THR A 107 -14.57 2.52 -4.15
CA THR A 107 -14.21 1.67 -5.29
C THR A 107 -13.69 0.31 -4.84
N ALA A 108 -12.74 0.28 -3.89
CA ALA A 108 -12.21 -0.98 -3.36
C ALA A 108 -13.32 -1.81 -2.67
N HIS A 109 -14.20 -1.16 -1.91
CA HIS A 109 -15.34 -1.83 -1.28
C HIS A 109 -16.29 -2.43 -2.32
N LYS A 110 -16.71 -1.62 -3.30
CA LYS A 110 -17.72 -1.99 -4.29
C LYS A 110 -17.25 -3.06 -5.28
N TYR A 111 -15.98 -3.04 -5.69
CA TYR A 111 -15.51 -3.83 -6.83
C TYR A 111 -14.43 -4.87 -6.48
N MET A 112 -13.76 -4.74 -5.34
CA MET A 112 -12.58 -5.55 -4.97
C MET A 112 -12.81 -6.40 -3.72
N GLY A 113 -13.97 -6.28 -3.07
CA GLY A 113 -14.34 -7.09 -1.91
C GLY A 113 -13.73 -6.62 -0.59
N PHE A 114 -13.29 -5.35 -0.51
CA PHE A 114 -12.75 -4.80 0.72
C PHE A 114 -13.83 -4.68 1.80
N THR A 115 -13.49 -5.12 3.00
CA THR A 115 -14.32 -5.00 4.20
C THR A 115 -13.80 -3.92 5.11
N GLU A 116 -14.61 -3.52 6.10
CA GLU A 116 -14.16 -2.63 7.17
C GLU A 116 -12.90 -3.15 7.88
N GLU A 117 -12.84 -4.44 8.16
CA GLU A 117 -11.67 -5.09 8.78
C GLU A 117 -10.42 -4.98 7.90
N GLU A 118 -10.57 -5.08 6.58
CA GLU A 118 -9.46 -4.88 5.66
C GLU A 118 -9.02 -3.41 5.61
N PHE A 119 -9.96 -2.46 5.67
CA PHE A 119 -9.65 -1.03 5.77
C PHE A 119 -8.94 -0.68 7.09
N LYS A 120 -9.32 -1.26 8.22
CA LYS A 120 -8.61 -1.08 9.49
C LYS A 120 -7.19 -1.63 9.38
N ARG A 121 -7.04 -2.86 8.86
CA ARG A 121 -5.74 -3.53 8.70
C ARG A 121 -4.79 -2.72 7.83
N LEU A 122 -5.24 -2.25 6.65
CA LEU A 122 -4.35 -1.52 5.75
C LEU A 122 -3.91 -0.17 6.33
N ASN A 123 -4.76 0.50 7.14
CA ASN A 123 -4.38 1.76 7.78
C ASN A 123 -3.37 1.55 8.91
N ILE A 124 -3.53 0.50 9.71
CA ILE A 124 -2.52 0.09 10.70
C ILE A 124 -1.20 -0.22 10.00
N LYS A 125 -1.24 -0.98 8.90
CA LYS A 125 -0.05 -1.29 8.08
C LYS A 125 0.60 -0.04 7.46
N SER A 126 -0.21 0.94 7.05
CA SER A 126 0.27 2.25 6.60
C SER A 126 0.98 3.01 7.70
N ALA A 127 0.45 3.02 8.92
CA ALA A 127 1.09 3.64 10.08
C ALA A 127 2.41 2.94 10.47
N GLU A 128 2.43 1.61 10.54
CA GLU A 128 3.65 0.81 10.76
C GLU A 128 4.74 1.11 9.71
N SER A 129 4.32 1.31 8.47
CA SER A 129 5.18 1.60 7.32
C SER A 129 5.42 3.09 7.09
N SER A 130 4.97 3.95 8.01
CA SER A 130 5.27 5.38 7.93
C SER A 130 6.75 5.64 8.20
N PHE A 131 7.27 6.73 7.64
CA PHE A 131 8.61 7.21 7.90
C PHE A 131 8.68 8.15 9.13
N LEU A 132 7.68 8.06 10.00
CA LEU A 132 7.68 8.76 11.28
C LEU A 132 8.74 8.17 12.21
N PRO A 133 9.33 8.98 13.10
CA PRO A 133 10.07 8.48 14.25
C PRO A 133 9.22 7.48 15.07
N GLU A 134 9.88 6.51 15.71
CA GLU A 134 9.19 5.41 16.40
C GLU A 134 8.23 5.86 17.51
N THR A 135 8.51 6.98 18.17
CA THR A 135 7.60 7.57 19.17
C THR A 135 6.31 8.08 18.53
N GLU A 136 6.41 8.86 17.46
CA GLU A 136 5.26 9.40 16.72
C GLU A 136 4.47 8.30 16.02
N LYS A 137 5.17 7.27 15.52
CA LYS A 137 4.55 6.06 14.96
C LYS A 137 3.74 5.30 16.00
N SER A 138 4.29 5.14 17.20
CA SER A 138 3.59 4.48 18.32
C SER A 138 2.36 5.26 18.75
N GLU A 139 2.45 6.59 18.81
CA GLU A 139 1.31 7.47 19.09
C GLU A 139 0.22 7.37 18.01
N LEU A 140 0.60 7.37 16.73
CA LEU A 140 -0.32 7.19 15.62
C LEU A 140 -1.04 5.83 15.69
N LEU A 141 -0.31 4.76 15.97
CA LEU A 141 -0.89 3.43 16.12
C LEU A 141 -1.88 3.38 17.28
N SER A 142 -1.55 3.94 18.45
CA SER A 142 -2.47 4.03 19.58
C SER A 142 -3.76 4.75 19.20
N ARG A 143 -3.67 5.89 18.50
CA ARG A 143 -4.84 6.64 18.02
C ARG A 143 -5.70 5.82 17.06
N LEU A 144 -5.10 5.03 16.18
CA LEU A 144 -5.82 4.15 15.27
C LEU A 144 -6.51 3.01 16.02
N TYR A 145 -5.83 2.38 16.99
CA TYR A 145 -6.44 1.32 17.78
C TYR A 145 -7.62 1.82 18.62
N GLU A 146 -7.50 2.99 19.26
CA GLU A 146 -8.60 3.65 19.96
C GLU A 146 -9.77 3.94 19.00
N ALA A 147 -9.50 4.58 17.86
CA ALA A 147 -10.52 4.93 16.87
C ALA A 147 -11.25 3.71 16.27
N TYR A 148 -10.59 2.55 16.24
CA TYR A 148 -11.16 1.29 15.74
C TYR A 148 -11.75 0.40 16.83
N GLY A 149 -11.70 0.82 18.11
CA GLY A 149 -12.16 0.01 19.24
C GLY A 149 -11.36 -1.28 19.41
N MET A 150 -10.07 -1.26 19.05
CA MET A 150 -9.16 -2.41 19.09
C MET A 150 -8.27 -2.41 20.34
N GLU A 151 -8.62 -1.64 21.37
CA GLU A 151 -7.89 -1.63 22.62
C GLU A 151 -7.87 -3.02 23.27
N GLN A 152 -6.69 -3.46 23.70
CA GLN A 152 -6.60 -4.64 24.55
C GLN A 152 -7.21 -4.26 25.90
N SER A 153 -8.39 -4.81 26.21
CA SER A 153 -8.92 -4.76 27.56
C SER A 153 -7.93 -5.47 28.48
N THR A 154 -7.16 -4.70 29.25
CA THR A 154 -6.36 -5.22 30.36
C THR A 154 -7.24 -5.40 31.60
N ALA A 155 -8.43 -5.98 31.42
CA ALA A 155 -9.25 -6.40 32.54
C ALA A 155 -8.60 -7.63 33.20
N PHE A 156 -7.78 -7.36 34.22
CA PHE A 156 -7.48 -8.29 35.30
C PHE A 156 -8.26 -7.85 36.54
#